data_AF-S5PQ24-F1
#
_entry.id   AF-S5PQ24-F1
#
_cell.length_a   1.000
_cell.length_b   1.000
_cell.length_c   1.000
_cell.angle_alpha   90.00
_cell.angle_beta   90.00
_cell.angle_gamma   90.00
#
_symmetry.space_group_name_H-M   'P 1'
#
loop_
_entity.id
_entity.type
_entity.pdbx_description
1 polymer ?
#
loop_
_entity_poly.entity_id
_entity_poly.type
_entity_poly.pdbx_seq_one_letter_code
_entity_poly.pdbx_strand_id
1 'polypeptide(L)'
;MLATISQSLYFAPMILALWGMVMTSLICLRQMDLKAIIAYSSISHMGLVVAATLIQTPWSIPGAMTLMIAHGLTSSMLFCLANMHYERTHTRTLILTRGCCIALPLTTVWWFLSSLFNLAMPPTTNLLGELMIITALFNWSTTTIFFTGLTTLLTATYTLYAFIMTQHGKLQTQNAIPP
;
A
#
# COMPACT_ATOMS: atom_id res chain seq x y z
N MET A 1 28.31 14.05 -1.06
CA MET A 1 29.08 12.96 -0.43
C MET A 1 29.00 13.18 1.08
N LEU A 2 28.09 12.47 1.77
CA LEU A 2 27.95 12.57 3.23
C LEU A 2 29.24 12.05 3.89
N ALA A 3 29.78 12.81 4.85
CA ALA A 3 31.01 12.47 5.55
C ALA A 3 30.92 11.06 6.17
N THR A 4 32.02 10.30 6.16
CA THR A 4 32.06 8.88 6.56
C THR A 4 31.51 8.60 7.96
N ILE A 5 31.62 9.55 8.90
CA ILE A 5 31.05 9.45 10.26
C ILE A 5 29.52 9.56 10.25
N SER A 6 28.95 10.37 9.34
CA SER A 6 27.50 10.51 9.22
C SER A 6 26.86 9.26 8.64
N GLN A 7 27.58 8.50 7.80
CA GLN A 7 27.03 7.28 7.19
C GLN A 7 26.65 6.20 8.20
N SER A 8 27.44 6.00 9.27
CA SER A 8 27.14 4.98 10.29
C SER A 8 25.80 5.23 10.99
N LEU A 9 25.45 6.50 11.21
CA LEU A 9 24.21 6.92 11.87
C LEU A 9 22.96 6.69 11.00
N TYR A 10 23.09 6.76 9.67
CA TYR A 10 21.97 6.52 8.75
C TYR A 10 21.65 5.04 8.53
N PHE A 11 22.57 4.12 8.82
CA PHE A 11 22.31 2.69 8.62
C PHE A 11 21.20 2.15 9.53
N ALA A 12 21.18 2.54 10.81
CA ALA A 12 20.16 2.08 11.75
C ALA A 12 18.72 2.46 11.32
N PRO A 13 18.39 3.74 11.04
CA PRO A 13 17.06 4.11 10.57
C PRO A 13 16.75 3.55 9.18
N MET A 14 17.76 3.39 8.30
CA MET A 14 17.58 2.78 6.98
C MET A 14 17.14 1.31 7.10
N ILE A 15 17.83 0.52 7.93
CA ILE A 15 17.49 -0.89 8.16
C ILE A 15 16.09 -0.99 8.76
N LEU A 16 15.75 -0.13 9.72
CA LEU A 16 14.43 -0.12 10.33
C LEU A 16 13.33 0.24 9.32
N ALA A 17 13.57 1.19 8.41
CA ALA A 17 12.63 1.55 7.35
C ALA A 17 12.43 0.40 6.35
N LEU A 18 13.53 -0.19 5.85
CA LEU A 18 13.48 -1.28 4.87
C LEU A 18 12.84 -2.55 5.45
N TRP A 19 13.23 -2.92 6.66
CA TRP A 19 12.67 -4.07 7.35
C TRP A 19 11.21 -3.84 7.77
N GLY A 20 10.91 -2.67 8.32
CA GLY A 20 9.56 -2.28 8.73
C GLY A 20 8.57 -2.30 7.55
N MET A 21 9.01 -1.84 6.38
CA MET A 21 8.23 -1.89 5.14
C MET A 21 7.89 -3.34 4.73
N VAL A 22 8.83 -4.29 4.84
CA VAL A 22 8.55 -5.72 4.57
C VAL A 22 7.60 -6.31 5.61
N MET A 23 7.87 -6.08 6.90
CA MET A 23 7.06 -6.64 7.99
C MET A 23 5.62 -6.14 7.97
N THR A 24 5.40 -4.85 7.72
CA THR A 24 4.04 -4.28 7.59
C THR A 24 3.29 -4.85 6.40
N SER A 25 3.98 -5.08 5.28
CA SER A 25 3.39 -5.75 4.11
C SER A 25 2.97 -7.19 4.41
N LEU A 26 3.74 -7.94 5.20
CA LEU A 26 3.39 -9.29 5.66
C LEU A 26 2.20 -9.30 6.63
N ILE A 27 2.14 -8.31 7.54
CA ILE A 27 1.00 -8.15 8.46
C ILE A 27 -0.29 -7.88 7.69
N CYS A 28 -0.21 -7.08 6.61
CA CYS A 28 -1.35 -6.76 5.75
C CYS A 28 -2.04 -8.01 5.18
N LEU A 29 -1.29 -9.05 4.80
CA LEU A 29 -1.84 -10.30 4.28
C LEU A 29 -2.66 -11.10 5.29
N ARG A 30 -2.39 -10.94 6.59
CA ARG A 30 -3.07 -11.67 7.67
C ARG A 30 -4.26 -10.91 8.24
N GLN A 31 -4.41 -9.64 7.89
CA GLN A 31 -5.44 -8.80 8.48
C GLN A 31 -6.80 -9.13 7.88
N MET A 32 -7.81 -9.24 8.73
CA MET A 32 -9.19 -9.57 8.33
C MET A 32 -10.09 -8.34 8.20
N ASP A 33 -9.65 -7.20 8.75
CA ASP A 33 -10.39 -5.94 8.73
C ASP A 33 -9.95 -5.04 7.58
N LEU A 34 -10.93 -4.57 6.79
CA LEU A 34 -10.70 -3.78 5.58
C LEU A 34 -9.93 -2.47 5.87
N LYS A 35 -10.34 -1.72 6.89
CA LYS A 35 -9.68 -0.45 7.27
C LYS A 35 -8.24 -0.66 7.74
N ALA A 36 -7.98 -1.79 8.39
CA ALA A 36 -6.65 -2.12 8.88
C ALA A 36 -5.71 -2.56 7.75
N ILE A 37 -6.20 -3.34 6.76
CA ILE A 37 -5.43 -3.65 5.53
C ILE A 37 -5.00 -2.34 4.84
N ILE A 38 -5.93 -1.41 4.64
CA ILE A 38 -5.64 -0.10 4.01
C ILE A 38 -4.60 0.67 4.84
N ALA A 39 -4.76 0.73 6.16
CA ALA A 39 -3.81 1.41 7.04
C ALA A 39 -2.40 0.79 6.97
N TYR A 40 -2.27 -0.53 7.12
CA TYR A 40 -0.96 -1.19 7.07
C TYR A 40 -0.30 -1.09 5.69
N SER A 41 -1.09 -1.12 4.60
CA SER A 41 -0.57 -0.86 3.25
C SER A 41 -0.03 0.57 3.10
N SER A 42 -0.60 1.56 3.78
CA SER A 42 -0.06 2.93 3.76
C SER A 42 1.27 3.05 4.50
N ILE A 43 1.46 2.28 5.58
CA ILE A 43 2.71 2.29 6.34
C ILE A 43 3.87 1.70 5.52
N SER A 44 3.62 0.67 4.69
CA SER A 44 4.67 0.14 3.81
C SER A 44 5.16 1.16 2.78
N HIS A 45 4.23 1.87 2.13
CA HIS A 45 4.57 2.95 1.17
C HIS A 45 5.31 4.11 1.84
N MET A 46 4.90 4.51 3.05
CA MET A 46 5.61 5.53 3.82
C MET A 46 7.00 5.06 4.29
N GLY A 47 7.19 3.77 4.56
CA GLY A 47 8.52 3.20 4.84
C GLY A 47 9.50 3.41 3.67
N LEU A 48 9.01 3.32 2.44
CA LEU A 48 9.77 3.59 1.22
C LEU A 48 10.12 5.09 1.09
N VAL A 49 9.18 5.99 1.46
CA VAL A 49 9.42 7.45 1.53
C VAL A 49 10.47 7.80 2.59
N VAL A 50 10.44 7.16 3.77
CA VAL A 50 11.45 7.38 4.81
C VAL A 50 12.83 6.93 4.32
N ALA A 51 12.93 5.75 3.69
CA ALA A 51 14.18 5.28 3.10
C ALA A 51 14.70 6.26 2.02
N ALA A 52 13.81 6.79 1.17
CA ALA A 52 14.15 7.77 0.15
C ALA A 52 14.73 9.06 0.75
N THR A 53 14.03 9.64 1.73
CA THR A 53 14.42 10.92 2.35
C THR A 53 15.74 10.82 3.13
N LEU A 54 16.11 9.64 3.62
CA LEU A 54 17.39 9.42 4.31
C LEU A 54 18.61 9.48 3.37
N ILE A 55 18.46 9.12 2.09
CA ILE A 55 19.60 9.09 1.12
C ILE A 55 19.83 10.47 0.48
N GLN A 56 18.80 11.32 0.43
CA GLN A 56 18.89 12.72 -0.04
C GLN A 56 19.55 12.91 -1.42
N THR A 57 19.36 11.96 -2.36
CA THR A 57 19.83 12.12 -3.73
C THR A 57 18.87 12.99 -4.55
N PRO A 58 19.35 13.63 -5.64
CA PRO A 58 18.50 14.45 -6.51
C PRO A 58 17.36 13.67 -7.16
N TRP A 59 17.46 12.33 -7.25
CA TRP A 59 16.39 11.45 -7.72
C TRP A 59 15.43 11.03 -6.62
N SER A 60 15.93 10.89 -5.39
CA SER A 60 15.15 10.39 -4.26
C SER A 60 14.14 11.41 -3.72
N ILE A 61 14.52 12.68 -3.61
CA ILE A 61 13.64 13.75 -3.09
C ILE A 61 12.39 13.96 -3.99
N PRO A 62 12.50 14.12 -5.32
CA PRO A 62 11.32 14.24 -6.17
C PRO A 62 10.51 12.93 -6.22
N GLY A 63 11.17 11.77 -6.15
CA GLY A 63 10.49 10.48 -6.01
C GLY A 63 9.64 10.39 -4.73
N ALA A 64 10.19 10.79 -3.59
CA ALA A 64 9.49 10.84 -2.31
C ALA A 64 8.28 11.78 -2.34
N MET A 65 8.45 12.98 -2.93
CA MET A 65 7.37 13.97 -3.04
C MET A 65 6.23 13.45 -3.92
N THR A 66 6.56 12.88 -5.09
CA THR A 66 5.57 12.32 -6.01
C THR A 66 4.82 11.14 -5.39
N LEU A 67 5.53 10.25 -4.70
CA LEU A 67 4.94 9.12 -3.98
C LEU A 67 4.01 9.59 -2.84
N MET A 68 4.40 10.58 -2.05
CA MET A 68 3.55 11.11 -0.97
C MET A 68 2.22 11.69 -1.49
N ILE A 69 2.28 12.46 -2.58
CA ILE A 69 1.08 13.06 -3.19
C ILE A 69 0.20 11.96 -3.78
N ALA A 70 0.80 11.06 -4.58
CA ALA A 70 0.08 9.95 -5.18
C ALA A 70 -0.59 9.08 -4.11
N HIS A 71 0.18 8.64 -3.12
CA HIS A 71 -0.31 7.79 -2.05
C HIS A 71 -1.38 8.46 -1.17
N GLY A 72 -1.27 9.77 -0.93
CA GLY A 72 -2.31 10.54 -0.24
C GLY A 72 -3.66 10.50 -0.96
N LEU A 73 -3.64 10.54 -2.30
CA LEU A 73 -4.85 10.41 -3.12
C LEU A 73 -5.38 8.97 -3.16
N THR A 74 -4.51 7.96 -3.22
CA THR A 74 -4.95 6.55 -3.26
C THR A 74 -5.53 6.09 -1.92
N SER A 75 -4.88 6.42 -0.81
CA SER A 75 -5.33 6.08 0.53
C SER A 75 -6.67 6.73 0.89
N SER A 76 -6.85 8.01 0.58
CA SER A 76 -8.14 8.71 0.80
C SER A 76 -9.29 8.09 -0.02
N MET A 77 -9.03 7.73 -1.29
CA MET A 77 -10.01 7.02 -2.13
C MET A 77 -10.39 5.66 -1.51
N LEU A 78 -9.42 4.86 -1.07
CA LEU A 78 -9.66 3.56 -0.43
C LEU A 78 -10.41 3.68 0.89
N PHE A 79 -10.07 4.66 1.74
CA PHE A 79 -10.79 4.90 3.00
C PHE A 79 -12.23 5.35 2.77
N CYS A 80 -12.47 6.21 1.77
CA CYS A 80 -13.82 6.62 1.38
C CYS A 80 -14.65 5.42 0.91
N LEU A 81 -14.10 4.59 0.03
CA LEU A 81 -14.75 3.36 -0.46
C LEU A 81 -15.04 2.36 0.66
N ALA A 82 -14.08 2.15 1.56
CA ALA A 82 -14.26 1.31 2.74
C ALA A 82 -15.37 1.83 3.66
N ASN A 83 -15.52 3.17 3.78
CA ASN A 83 -16.57 3.76 4.59
C ASN A 83 -17.95 3.60 3.95
N MET A 84 -18.10 3.87 2.65
CA MET A 84 -19.35 3.62 1.93
C MET A 84 -19.77 2.16 2.01
N HIS A 85 -18.80 1.23 1.94
CA HIS A 85 -19.07 -0.20 2.12
C HIS A 85 -19.56 -0.53 3.54
N TYR A 86 -18.92 0.06 4.55
CA TYR A 86 -19.31 -0.09 5.95
C TYR A 86 -20.71 0.46 6.24
N GLU A 87 -21.07 1.62 5.69
CA GLU A 87 -22.41 2.21 5.87
C GLU A 87 -23.53 1.34 5.30
N ARG A 88 -23.24 0.51 4.30
CA ARG A 88 -24.24 -0.38 3.66
C ARG A 88 -24.32 -1.77 4.29
N THR A 89 -23.22 -2.27 4.82
CA THR A 89 -23.13 -3.64 5.36
C THR A 89 -23.00 -3.70 6.88
N HIS A 90 -22.83 -2.54 7.54
CA HIS A 90 -22.58 -2.39 8.98
C HIS A 90 -21.47 -3.29 9.54
N THR A 91 -20.58 -3.82 8.68
CA THR A 91 -19.53 -4.76 9.07
C THR A 91 -18.19 -4.36 8.48
N ARG A 92 -17.12 -4.64 9.24
CA ARG A 92 -15.73 -4.31 8.88
C ARG A 92 -14.94 -5.52 8.39
N THR A 93 -15.51 -6.72 8.51
CA THR A 93 -14.86 -8.01 8.27
C THR A 93 -14.96 -8.41 6.80
N LEU A 94 -13.80 -8.61 6.15
CA LEU A 94 -13.71 -8.92 4.72
C LEU A 94 -14.47 -10.17 4.27
N ILE A 95 -14.59 -11.17 5.14
CA ILE A 95 -15.28 -12.43 4.81
C ILE A 95 -16.76 -12.17 4.55
N LEU A 96 -17.35 -11.21 5.27
CA LEU A 96 -18.77 -10.94 5.27
C LEU A 96 -19.20 -9.95 4.18
N THR A 97 -18.23 -9.31 3.52
CA THR A 97 -18.46 -8.26 2.51
C THR A 97 -18.36 -8.76 1.08
N ARG A 98 -18.33 -10.09 0.88
CA ARG A 98 -18.20 -10.74 -0.42
C ARG A 98 -19.38 -10.44 -1.36
N GLY A 99 -19.08 -10.40 -2.65
CA GLY A 99 -20.09 -10.34 -3.71
C GLY A 99 -20.61 -8.93 -4.01
N CYS A 100 -19.86 -7.88 -3.64
CA CYS A 100 -20.24 -6.49 -3.91
C CYS A 100 -20.35 -6.18 -5.43
N CYS A 101 -19.66 -6.96 -6.27
CA CYS A 101 -19.72 -6.91 -7.75
C CYS A 101 -21.14 -6.97 -8.31
N ILE A 102 -21.99 -7.80 -7.71
CA ILE A 102 -23.37 -8.02 -8.19
C ILE A 102 -24.30 -6.93 -7.67
N ALA A 103 -24.04 -6.40 -6.48
CA ALA A 103 -24.92 -5.44 -5.81
C ALA A 103 -24.76 -4.00 -6.32
N LEU A 104 -23.52 -3.57 -6.57
CA LEU A 104 -23.20 -2.16 -6.83
C LEU A 104 -22.09 -2.04 -7.89
N PRO A 105 -22.37 -2.22 -9.19
CA PRO A 105 -21.34 -2.26 -10.23
C PRO A 105 -20.49 -0.98 -10.29
N LEU A 106 -21.07 0.18 -9.99
CA LEU A 106 -20.32 1.45 -9.98
C LEU A 106 -19.27 1.51 -8.86
N THR A 107 -19.58 1.03 -7.65
CA THR A 107 -18.59 1.01 -6.55
C THR A 107 -17.47 0.02 -6.84
N THR A 108 -17.75 -1.01 -7.63
CA THR A 108 -16.78 -2.06 -7.98
C THR A 108 -15.74 -1.56 -8.98
N VAL A 109 -16.15 -0.68 -9.90
CA VAL A 109 -15.23 0.03 -10.81
C VAL A 109 -14.31 0.95 -10.00
N TRP A 110 -14.83 1.67 -9.01
CA TRP A 110 -14.00 2.50 -8.13
C TRP A 110 -13.06 1.66 -7.23
N TRP A 111 -13.50 0.50 -6.76
CA TRP A 111 -12.64 -0.47 -6.06
C TRP A 111 -11.53 -1.02 -6.95
N PHE A 112 -11.83 -1.29 -8.22
CA PHE A 112 -10.84 -1.73 -9.19
C PHE A 112 -9.83 -0.61 -9.51
N LEU A 113 -10.31 0.62 -9.72
CA LEU A 113 -9.44 1.74 -10.02
C LEU A 113 -8.53 2.09 -8.84
N SER A 114 -9.07 2.09 -7.61
CA SER A 114 -8.27 2.30 -6.39
C SER A 114 -7.26 1.19 -6.13
N SER A 115 -7.59 -0.07 -6.42
CA SER A 115 -6.63 -1.17 -6.31
C SER A 115 -5.53 -1.08 -7.37
N LEU A 116 -5.83 -0.67 -8.60
CA LEU A 116 -4.82 -0.38 -9.63
C LEU A 116 -3.88 0.75 -9.24
N PHE A 117 -4.41 1.81 -8.62
CA PHE A 117 -3.59 2.90 -8.10
C PHE A 117 -2.67 2.45 -6.95
N ASN A 118 -3.15 1.60 -6.05
CA ASN A 118 -2.34 1.06 -4.95
C ASN A 118 -1.30 0.02 -5.42
N LEU A 119 -1.58 -0.67 -6.53
CA LEU A 119 -0.70 -1.67 -7.14
C LEU A 119 0.47 -1.05 -7.94
N ALA A 120 0.50 0.27 -8.09
CA ALA A 120 1.48 0.96 -8.93
C ALA A 120 1.51 0.41 -10.37
N MET A 121 0.35 0.16 -10.98
CA MET A 121 0.27 -0.27 -12.39
C MET A 121 0.69 0.86 -13.36
N PRO A 122 1.18 0.55 -14.58
CA PRO A 122 1.72 1.51 -15.56
C PRO A 122 0.60 2.27 -16.29
N PRO A 123 -0.06 3.22 -15.61
CA PRO A 123 -0.06 4.64 -15.98
C PRO A 123 -0.10 5.57 -14.75
N THR A 124 0.13 5.02 -13.54
CA THR A 124 -0.11 5.69 -12.27
C THR A 124 1.09 6.49 -11.76
N THR A 125 0.82 7.54 -11.00
CA THR A 125 1.86 8.36 -10.34
C THR A 125 2.57 7.62 -9.20
N ASN A 126 1.92 6.60 -8.61
CA ASN A 126 2.51 5.77 -7.57
C ASN A 126 3.73 4.98 -8.09
N LEU A 127 3.62 4.41 -9.29
CA LEU A 127 4.72 3.73 -9.96
C LEU A 127 5.90 4.66 -10.24
N LEU A 128 5.61 5.88 -10.72
CA LEU A 128 6.67 6.85 -11.02
C LEU A 128 7.48 7.19 -9.76
N GLY A 129 6.80 7.42 -8.63
CA GLY A 129 7.45 7.69 -7.35
C GLY A 129 8.26 6.49 -6.85
N GLU A 130 7.66 5.29 -6.85
CA GLU A 130 8.35 4.07 -6.42
C GLU A 130 9.58 3.75 -7.25
N LEU A 131 9.51 3.84 -8.58
CA LEU A 131 10.65 3.54 -9.46
C LEU A 131 11.81 4.52 -9.26
N MET A 132 11.52 5.82 -9.11
CA MET A 132 12.53 6.85 -8.82
C MET A 132 13.25 6.57 -7.49
N ILE A 133 12.52 6.11 -6.47
CA ILE A 133 13.08 5.77 -5.16
C ILE A 133 13.88 4.45 -5.22
N ILE A 134 13.36 3.43 -5.90
CA ILE A 134 14.04 2.13 -6.05
C ILE A 134 15.38 2.31 -6.78
N THR A 135 15.39 3.09 -7.86
CA THR A 135 16.65 3.39 -8.59
C THR A 135 17.64 4.19 -7.74
N ALA A 136 17.16 5.15 -6.94
CA ALA A 136 18.02 5.89 -6.01
C ALA A 136 18.59 5.00 -4.89
N LEU A 137 17.78 4.10 -4.33
CA LEU A 137 18.18 3.12 -3.31
C LEU A 137 19.21 2.13 -3.85
N PHE A 138 18.98 1.61 -5.06
CA PHE A 138 19.89 0.69 -5.72
C PHE A 138 21.27 1.30 -5.96
N ASN A 139 21.31 2.58 -6.35
CA ASN A 139 22.56 3.32 -6.51
C ASN A 139 23.30 3.55 -5.18
N TRP A 140 22.60 3.57 -4.05
CA TRP A 140 23.21 3.72 -2.72
C TRP A 140 23.75 2.39 -2.18
N SER A 141 22.98 1.30 -2.27
CA SER A 141 23.49 -0.05 -2.04
C SER A 141 22.67 -1.09 -2.80
N THR A 142 23.37 -2.03 -3.44
CA THR A 142 22.76 -3.06 -4.28
C THR A 142 21.84 -4.01 -3.49
N THR A 143 22.09 -4.19 -2.19
CA THR A 143 21.29 -5.06 -1.31
C THR A 143 19.86 -4.55 -1.09
N THR A 144 19.61 -3.26 -1.28
CA THR A 144 18.26 -2.66 -1.12
C THR A 144 17.25 -3.15 -2.14
N ILE A 145 17.72 -3.68 -3.29
CA ILE A 145 16.83 -4.18 -4.35
C ILE A 145 16.07 -5.42 -3.91
N PHE A 146 16.66 -6.24 -3.03
CA PHE A 146 15.99 -7.41 -2.48
C PHE A 146 14.79 -7.00 -1.62
N PHE A 147 14.99 -6.03 -0.73
CA PHE A 147 13.91 -5.54 0.15
C PHE A 147 12.80 -4.84 -0.64
N THR A 148 13.17 -3.91 -1.53
CA THR A 148 12.18 -3.17 -2.34
C THR A 148 11.46 -4.07 -3.33
N GLY A 149 12.14 -5.03 -3.96
CA GLY A 149 11.52 -6.04 -4.83
C GLY A 149 10.55 -6.94 -4.06
N LEU A 150 10.91 -7.36 -2.85
CA LEU A 150 10.01 -8.15 -2.01
C LEU A 150 8.79 -7.33 -1.56
N THR A 151 8.96 -6.05 -1.20
CA THR A 151 7.83 -5.18 -0.86
C THR A 151 6.89 -4.97 -2.03
N THR A 152 7.38 -4.67 -3.23
CA THR A 152 6.51 -4.47 -4.41
C THR A 152 5.70 -5.73 -4.74
N LEU A 153 6.33 -6.91 -4.62
CA LEU A 153 5.61 -8.19 -4.76
C LEU A 153 4.56 -8.39 -3.66
N LEU A 154 4.88 -8.11 -2.40
CA LEU A 154 3.89 -8.19 -1.31
C LEU A 154 2.74 -7.20 -1.52
N THR A 155 3.05 -5.99 -1.98
CA THR A 155 2.08 -4.95 -2.35
C THR A 155 1.11 -5.46 -3.40
N ALA A 156 1.61 -6.18 -4.39
CA ALA A 156 0.76 -6.82 -5.38
C ALA A 156 -0.15 -7.89 -4.82
N THR A 157 0.38 -8.75 -3.94
CA THR A 157 -0.40 -9.84 -3.37
C THR A 157 -1.52 -9.36 -2.43
N TYR A 158 -1.25 -8.45 -1.49
CA TYR A 158 -2.28 -8.01 -0.55
C TYR A 158 -3.35 -7.13 -1.20
N THR A 159 -3.01 -6.32 -2.20
CA THR A 159 -3.99 -5.48 -2.93
C THR A 159 -4.93 -6.33 -3.76
N LEU A 160 -4.38 -7.32 -4.46
CA LEU A 160 -5.18 -8.28 -5.22
C LEU A 160 -6.06 -9.13 -4.28
N TYR A 161 -5.52 -9.57 -3.14
CA TYR A 161 -6.28 -10.30 -2.12
C TYR A 161 -7.47 -9.49 -1.60
N ALA A 162 -7.26 -8.22 -1.25
CA ALA A 162 -8.32 -7.34 -0.79
C ALA A 162 -9.41 -7.12 -1.86
N PHE A 163 -9.02 -6.97 -3.13
CA PHE A 163 -9.96 -6.82 -4.24
C PHE A 163 -10.79 -8.10 -4.47
N ILE A 164 -10.15 -9.27 -4.52
CA ILE A 164 -10.84 -10.54 -4.72
C ILE A 164 -11.80 -10.82 -3.56
N MET A 165 -11.37 -10.60 -2.31
CA MET A 165 -12.21 -10.89 -1.14
C MET A 165 -13.41 -9.95 -1.00
N THR A 166 -13.34 -8.72 -1.49
CA THR A 166 -14.49 -7.79 -1.50
C THR A 166 -15.42 -8.03 -2.70
N GLN A 167 -14.87 -8.18 -3.90
CA GLN A 167 -15.66 -8.19 -5.13
C GLN A 167 -16.11 -9.59 -5.55
N HIS A 168 -15.27 -10.60 -5.35
CA HIS A 168 -15.52 -11.96 -5.79
C HIS A 168 -16.24 -12.76 -4.69
N GLY A 169 -17.23 -13.55 -5.09
CA GLY A 169 -17.95 -14.45 -4.19
C GLY A 169 -19.45 -14.31 -4.30
N LYS A 170 -20.17 -15.23 -3.65
CA LYS A 170 -21.63 -15.15 -3.54
C LYS A 170 -21.98 -14.06 -2.54
N LEU A 171 -23.00 -13.29 -2.88
CA LEU A 171 -23.58 -12.28 -2.01
C LEU A 171 -24.09 -12.99 -0.75
N GLN A 172 -23.48 -12.70 0.39
CA GLN A 172 -23.98 -13.20 1.67
C GLN A 172 -25.13 -12.29 2.10
N THR A 173 -26.36 -12.80 2.04
CA THR A 173 -27.48 -12.17 2.74
C THR A 173 -27.21 -12.28 4.23
N GLN A 174 -26.77 -11.19 4.84
CA GLN A 174 -26.82 -11.05 6.29
C GLN A 174 -28.29 -11.10 6.71
N ASN A 175 -28.69 -12.16 7.42
CA ASN A 175 -29.87 -12.07 8.27
C ASN A 175 -29.56 -11.00 9.31
N ALA A 176 -30.27 -9.88 9.23
CA ALA A 176 -30.14 -8.75 10.14
C ALA A 176 -30.49 -9.20 11.57
N ILE A 177 -29.49 -9.56 12.36
CA ILE A 177 -29.60 -9.61 13.83
C ILE A 177 -28.32 -8.98 14.39
N PRO A 178 -28.40 -7.75 14.92
CA PRO A 178 -27.27 -7.15 15.64
C PRO A 178 -27.20 -7.69 17.08
N PRO A 179 -25.99 -7.91 17.64
CA PRO A 179 -25.73 -7.73 19.06
C PRO A 179 -25.42 -6.27 19.41
#